data_AF-A0A8B6LX61-F1
#
_entry.id   AF-A0A8B6LX61-F1
#
_cell.length_a   1.000
_cell.length_b   1.000
_cell.length_c   1.000
_cell.angle_alpha   90.00
_cell.angle_beta   90.00
_cell.angle_gamma   90.00
#
_symmetry.space_group_name_H-M   'P 1'
#
loop_
_entity.id
_entity.type
_entity.pdbx_description
1 polymer ?
#
loop_
_entity_poly.entity_id
_entity_poly.type
_entity_poly.pdbx_seq_one_letter_code
_entity_poly.pdbx_strand_id
1 'polypeptide(L)'
;MLFDIEHLTNINEIAKLTGFEDAGLETAQAVLEGCARFNQDVVAPLNIAGDRNPSSFKGGDASRCRFVCLSQLVEKMPRCKRAVIPS
;
A
#
# COMPACT_ATOMS: atom_id res chain seq x y z
N MET A 1 -3.33 6.55 13.53
CA MET A 1 -3.55 6.93 12.11
C MET A 1 -4.89 7.58 11.88
N LEU A 2 -6.04 6.88 11.95
CA LEU A 2 -7.33 7.55 11.66
C LEU A 2 -7.64 8.70 12.65
N PHE A 3 -7.38 8.47 13.94
CA PHE A 3 -7.47 9.51 14.97
C PHE A 3 -6.64 10.75 14.61
N ASP A 4 -5.38 10.56 14.19
CA ASP A 4 -4.47 11.66 13.83
C ASP A 4 -4.96 12.42 12.59
N ILE A 5 -5.52 11.71 11.61
CA ILE A 5 -6.11 12.31 10.40
C ILE A 5 -7.35 13.14 10.75
N GLU A 6 -8.18 12.67 11.67
CA GLU A 6 -9.38 13.42 12.07
C GLU A 6 -9.01 14.66 12.88
N HIS A 7 -8.05 14.55 13.81
CA HIS A 7 -7.83 15.56 14.85
C HIS A 7 -6.64 16.49 14.58
N LEU A 8 -5.69 16.12 13.72
CA LEU A 8 -4.48 16.91 13.46
C LEU A 8 -4.43 17.53 12.07
N THR A 9 -5.10 16.94 11.06
CA THR A 9 -4.98 17.40 9.66
C THR A 9 -6.18 18.21 9.17
N ASN A 10 -7.25 18.30 9.96
CA ASN A 10 -8.49 18.99 9.60
C ASN A 10 -9.01 18.58 8.21
N ILE A 11 -9.13 17.26 7.99
CA ILE A 11 -9.42 16.64 6.70
C ILE A 11 -10.68 17.20 5.99
N ASN A 12 -11.65 17.70 6.76
CA ASN A 12 -12.84 18.34 6.21
C ASN A 12 -12.54 19.64 5.44
N GLU A 13 -11.49 20.39 5.80
CA GLU A 13 -11.06 21.55 5.02
C GLU A 13 -10.27 21.14 3.77
N ILE A 14 -9.53 20.03 3.85
CA ILE A 14 -8.82 19.47 2.69
C ILE A 14 -9.83 19.05 1.62
N ALA A 15 -10.95 18.44 2.02
CA ALA A 15 -11.99 18.01 1.10
C ALA A 15 -12.69 19.17 0.35
N LYS A 16 -12.52 20.42 0.79
CA LYS A 16 -13.05 21.61 0.11
C LYS A 16 -12.13 22.16 -0.98
N LEU A 17 -10.89 21.69 -1.05
CA LEU A 17 -9.95 22.12 -2.08
C LEU A 17 -10.31 21.47 -3.43
N THR A 18 -10.17 22.22 -4.51
CA THR A 18 -10.43 21.71 -5.87
C THR A 18 -9.59 20.46 -6.15
N GLY A 19 -10.25 19.37 -6.51
CA GLY A 19 -9.62 18.07 -6.80
C GLY A 19 -9.43 17.15 -5.59
N PHE A 20 -9.91 17.53 -4.40
CA PHE A 20 -9.86 16.73 -3.18
C PHE A 20 -11.25 16.40 -2.63
N GLU A 21 -12.29 16.54 -3.43
CA GLU A 21 -13.69 16.41 -3.01
C GLU A 21 -13.98 15.04 -2.34
N ASP A 22 -13.33 13.98 -2.83
CA ASP A 22 -13.45 12.62 -2.29
C ASP A 22 -12.44 12.30 -1.18
N ALA A 23 -11.54 13.21 -0.82
CA ALA A 23 -10.51 13.01 0.20
C ALA A 23 -11.02 13.28 1.62
N GLY A 24 -12.24 12.82 1.93
CA GLY A 24 -12.89 12.92 3.24
C GLY A 24 -12.50 11.82 4.22
N LEU A 25 -13.06 11.90 5.44
CA LEU A 25 -12.77 10.96 6.52
C LEU A 25 -13.17 9.50 6.18
N GLU A 26 -14.30 9.33 5.50
CA GLU A 26 -14.78 8.00 5.07
C GLU A 26 -13.81 7.34 4.08
N THR A 27 -13.32 8.10 3.10
CA THR A 27 -12.33 7.62 2.13
C THR A 27 -11.00 7.31 2.82
N ALA A 28 -10.55 8.16 3.74
CA ALA A 28 -9.34 7.92 4.52
C ALA A 28 -9.46 6.62 5.34
N GLN A 29 -10.61 6.37 5.98
CA GLN A 29 -10.88 5.12 6.69
C GLN A 29 -10.83 3.91 5.74
N ALA A 30 -11.55 3.98 4.61
CA ALA A 30 -11.59 2.88 3.63
C ALA A 30 -10.19 2.53 3.08
N VAL A 31 -9.37 3.55 2.77
CA VAL A 31 -7.99 3.36 2.31
C VAL A 31 -7.12 2.77 3.42
N LEU A 32 -7.21 3.26 4.65
CA LEU A 32 -6.44 2.74 5.77
C LEU A 32 -6.79 1.28 6.08
N GLU A 33 -8.06 0.91 6.07
CA GLU A 33 -8.50 -0.47 6.27
C GLU A 33 -8.05 -1.38 5.11
N GLY A 34 -8.16 -0.91 3.87
CA GLY A 34 -7.67 -1.63 2.70
C GLY A 34 -6.16 -1.88 2.76
N CYS A 35 -5.39 -0.85 3.12
CA CYS A 35 -3.95 -0.92 3.34
C CYS A 35 -3.61 -1.85 4.50
N ALA A 36 -4.35 -1.81 5.61
CA ALA A 36 -4.12 -2.71 6.75
C ALA A 36 -4.29 -4.17 6.35
N ARG A 37 -5.39 -4.52 5.67
CA ARG A 37 -5.63 -5.88 5.16
C ARG A 37 -4.55 -6.32 4.18
N PHE A 38 -4.20 -5.47 3.20
CA PHE A 38 -3.13 -5.78 2.25
C PHE A 38 -1.79 -6.03 2.93
N ASN A 39 -1.42 -5.17 3.89
CA ASN A 39 -0.17 -5.34 4.63
C ASN A 39 -0.19 -6.62 5.48
N GLN A 40 -1.31 -6.96 6.11
CA GLN A 40 -1.43 -8.17 6.91
C GLN A 40 -1.37 -9.45 6.06
N ASP A 41 -2.12 -9.50 4.97
CA ASP A 41 -2.37 -10.75 4.25
C ASP A 41 -1.34 -11.00 3.13
N VAL A 42 -0.79 -9.92 2.56
CA VAL A 42 0.15 -10.00 1.43
C VAL A 42 1.57 -9.67 1.85
N VAL A 43 1.79 -8.52 2.53
CA VAL A 43 3.14 -8.01 2.79
C VAL A 43 3.81 -8.69 3.98
N ALA A 44 3.14 -8.78 5.13
CA ALA A 44 3.70 -9.32 6.36
C ALA A 44 4.23 -10.76 6.24
N PRO A 45 3.56 -11.70 5.53
CA PRO A 45 4.07 -13.05 5.35
C PRO A 45 5.37 -13.10 4.52
N LEU A 46 5.60 -12.12 3.66
CA LEU A 46 6.81 -12.04 2.82
C LEU A 46 8.02 -11.49 3.58
N ASN A 47 7.80 -10.85 4.74
CA ASN A 47 8.86 -10.19 5.50
C ASN A 47 9.96 -11.19 5.91
N ILE A 48 9.57 -12.34 6.48
CA ILE A 48 10.53 -13.37 6.91
C ILE A 48 11.22 -14.03 5.71
N ALA A 49 10.49 -14.27 4.62
CA ALA A 49 11.05 -14.88 3.42
C ALA A 49 12.07 -13.95 2.74
N GLY A 50 11.78 -12.64 2.69
CA GLY A 50 12.67 -11.62 2.16
C GLY A 50 13.93 -11.42 3.01
N ASP A 51 13.81 -11.52 4.33
CA ASP A 51 14.95 -11.45 5.25
C ASP A 51 15.88 -12.67 5.10
N ARG A 52 15.30 -13.89 5.06
CA ARG A 52 16.07 -15.13 4.90
C ARG A 52 16.73 -15.25 3.53
N ASN A 53 16.08 -14.74 2.48
CA ASN A 53 16.52 -14.82 1.10
C ASN A 53 16.62 -13.40 0.51
N PRO A 54 17.65 -12.63 0.88
CA PRO A 54 17.78 -11.25 0.44
C PRO A 54 17.98 -11.18 -1.07
N SER A 55 17.61 -10.04 -1.65
CA SER A 55 17.81 -9.80 -3.06
C SER A 55 19.29 -9.79 -3.42
N SER A 56 19.67 -10.49 -4.50
CA SER A 56 21.07 -10.60 -4.93
C SER A 56 21.29 -9.93 -6.27
N PHE A 57 22.27 -9.04 -6.34
CA PHE A 57 22.71 -8.38 -7.58
C PHE A 57 23.79 -9.21 -8.28
N LYS A 58 23.65 -9.50 -9.58
CA LYS A 58 24.68 -10.19 -10.38
C LYS A 58 24.98 -9.45 -11.69
N GLY A 59 26.07 -8.69 -11.69
CA GLY A 59 26.55 -7.91 -12.84
C GLY A 59 25.88 -6.53 -12.89
N GLY A 60 26.64 -5.51 -13.29
CA GLY A 60 26.44 -4.05 -13.10
C GLY A 60 25.13 -3.39 -13.57
N ASP A 61 24.07 -4.16 -13.82
CA ASP A 61 22.75 -3.69 -14.25
C ASP A 61 21.67 -4.12 -13.23
N ALA A 62 20.89 -3.16 -12.72
CA ALA A 62 19.82 -3.38 -11.74
C ALA A 62 18.76 -4.38 -12.23
N SER A 63 18.63 -4.55 -13.54
CA SER A 63 17.75 -5.56 -14.15
C SER A 63 18.15 -7.01 -13.85
N ARG A 64 19.41 -7.28 -13.45
CA ARG A 64 19.88 -8.63 -13.05
C ARG A 64 19.81 -8.88 -11.55
N CYS A 65 19.17 -7.99 -10.80
CA CYS A 65 18.94 -8.21 -9.39
C CYS A 65 17.77 -9.19 -9.20
N ARG A 66 18.02 -10.31 -8.50
CA ARG A 66 16.94 -11.21 -8.10
C ARG A 66 16.25 -10.63 -6.88
N PHE A 67 15.06 -10.07 -7.09
CA PHE A 67 14.22 -9.53 -6.02
C PHE A 67 13.26 -10.60 -5.49
N VAL A 68 13.68 -11.34 -4.46
CA VAL A 68 12.88 -12.44 -3.88
C VAL A 68 11.55 -11.95 -3.31
N CYS A 69 11.56 -10.84 -2.55
CA CYS A 69 10.35 -10.28 -1.98
C CYS A 69 9.41 -9.74 -3.07
N LEU A 70 9.96 -9.04 -4.07
CA LEU A 70 9.15 -8.42 -5.13
C LEU A 70 8.50 -9.46 -6.06
N SER A 71 9.20 -10.54 -6.38
CA SER A 71 8.62 -11.63 -7.20
C SER A 71 7.46 -12.32 -6.48
N GLN A 72 7.61 -12.60 -5.19
CA GLN A 72 6.56 -13.23 -4.37
C GLN A 72 5.39 -12.28 -4.11
N LEU A 73 5.66 -10.98 -4.02
CA LEU A 73 4.64 -9.95 -3.89
C LEU A 73 3.76 -9.90 -5.16
N VAL A 74 4.37 -9.88 -6.34
CA VAL A 74 3.65 -9.88 -7.63
C VAL A 74 2.78 -11.12 -7.79
N GLU A 75 3.25 -12.30 -7.36
CA GLU A 75 2.45 -13.54 -7.38
C GLU A 75 1.25 -13.50 -6.43
N LYS A 76 1.38 -12.84 -5.29
CA LYS A 76 0.33 -12.74 -4.27
C LYS A 76 -0.58 -11.51 -4.42
N MET A 77 -0.31 -10.62 -5.38
CA MET A 77 -1.20 -9.51 -5.67
C MET A 77 -2.51 -10.04 -6.28
N PRO A 78 -3.68 -9.89 -5.63
CA PRO A 78 -4.93 -9.98 -6.35
C PRO A 78 -4.93 -8.88 -7.43
N ARG A 79 -5.40 -9.16 -8.65
CA ARG A 79 -5.53 -8.15 -9.72
C ARG A 79 -6.45 -7.02 -9.24
N CYS A 80 -5.88 -6.02 -8.59
CA CYS A 80 -6.59 -4.91 -7.98
C CYS A 80 -7.12 -4.00 -9.09
N LYS A 81 -8.36 -4.28 -9.53
CA LYS A 81 -9.13 -3.38 -10.40
C LYS A 81 -10.46 -2.94 -9.76
N ARG A 82 -10.72 -3.22 -8.48
CA ARG A 82 -12.08 -3.03 -7.91
C ARG A 82 -12.16 -2.87 -6.39
N ALA A 83 -11.27 -2.12 -5.76
CA ALA A 83 -11.33 -1.95 -4.30
C ALA A 83 -11.11 -0.53 -3.77
N VAL A 84 -10.90 0.49 -4.63
CA VAL A 84 -10.52 1.83 -4.14
C VAL A 84 -11.33 2.98 -4.76
N ILE A 85 -12.18 2.73 -5.76
CA ILE A 85 -13.07 3.75 -6.31
C ILE A 85 -14.46 3.12 -6.47
N PRO A 86 -15.41 3.40 -5.55
CA PRO A 86 -16.80 3.12 -5.83
C PRO A 86 -17.25 4.06 -6.97
N SER A 87 -17.87 3.47 -7.98
CA SER A 87 -18.57 4.18 -9.07
C SER A 87 -19.71 5.04 -8.55
#